data_AF-A0A8H5UGQ7-F1
#
_entry.id   AF-A0A8H5UGQ7-F1
#
_cell.length_a   1.000
_cell.length_b   1.000
_cell.length_c   1.000
_cell.angle_alpha   90.00
_cell.angle_beta   90.00
_cell.angle_gamma   90.00
#
_symmetry.space_group_name_H-M   'P 1'
#
loop_
_entity.id
_entity.type
_entity.pdbx_description
1 polymer ?
#
loop_
_entity_poly.entity_id
_entity_poly.type
_entity_poly.pdbx_seq_one_letter_code
_entity_poly.pdbx_strand_id
1 'polypeptide(L)'
;MKFTAALIALVSATGAVAAPAPADSVSMMAATPQWTIQSLSRSCDKADTTCTWNFKINTGSGAATACKYVVKGKPASKANGGPAKCGTFTITSGWSGQFGADKGFTTLSVVSSKKQIIYPSYTDKQVAGGKVVKPDQSYSPAALP
;
A
#
# COMPACT_ATOMS: atom_id res chain seq x y z
N MET A 1 53.31 -32.82 48.03
CA MET A 1 52.43 -31.86 48.71
C MET A 1 50.99 -32.33 48.53
N LYS A 2 50.26 -32.52 49.63
CA LYS A 2 48.87 -32.96 49.67
C LYS A 2 47.97 -31.73 49.47
N PHE A 3 47.01 -31.77 48.57
CA PHE A 3 45.89 -30.83 48.60
C PHE A 3 44.58 -31.62 48.51
N THR A 4 43.96 -31.72 49.69
CA THR A 4 42.65 -32.28 49.98
C THR A 4 41.57 -31.45 49.29
N ALA A 5 40.60 -32.15 48.71
CA ALA A 5 39.40 -31.61 48.11
C ALA A 5 38.43 -31.04 49.16
N ALA A 6 37.69 -29.98 48.82
CA ALA A 6 36.44 -29.61 49.48
C ALA A 6 35.42 -29.08 48.44
N LEU A 7 34.22 -29.67 48.48
CA LEU A 7 33.06 -29.49 47.61
C LEU A 7 32.32 -28.15 47.87
N ILE A 8 31.94 -27.38 46.84
CA ILE A 8 30.63 -27.25 46.16
C ILE A 8 29.42 -26.89 47.06
N ALA A 9 28.81 -25.72 46.80
CA ALA A 9 27.36 -25.56 46.71
C ALA A 9 27.02 -24.28 45.91
N LEU A 10 26.90 -24.38 44.58
CA LEU A 10 26.31 -23.34 43.73
C LEU A 10 24.80 -23.59 43.67
N VAL A 11 24.02 -22.71 44.29
CA VAL A 11 22.55 -22.69 44.19
C VAL A 11 22.17 -22.29 42.77
N SER A 12 21.72 -23.26 41.97
CA SER A 12 21.11 -23.01 40.67
C SER A 12 19.68 -22.49 40.88
N ALA A 13 19.51 -21.18 40.76
CA ALA A 13 18.19 -20.58 40.63
C ALA A 13 17.58 -21.03 39.29
N THR A 14 16.62 -21.95 39.34
CA THR A 14 15.76 -22.30 38.22
C THR A 14 14.84 -21.11 37.92
N GLY A 15 15.31 -20.19 37.08
CA GLY A 15 14.46 -19.22 36.43
C GLY A 15 13.42 -19.98 35.59
N ALA A 16 12.15 -19.91 35.99
CA ALA A 16 11.04 -20.33 35.14
C ALA A 16 11.01 -19.40 33.94
N VAL A 17 11.59 -19.83 32.81
CA VAL A 17 11.38 -19.17 31.53
C VAL A 17 9.95 -19.45 31.11
N ALA A 18 9.05 -18.49 31.32
CA ALA A 18 7.74 -18.51 30.68
C ALA A 18 7.97 -18.45 29.17
N ALA A 19 7.85 -19.59 28.49
CA ALA A 19 7.88 -19.62 27.04
C ALA A 19 6.70 -18.78 26.51
N PRO A 20 6.93 -17.81 25.61
CA PRO A 20 5.83 -17.07 25.01
C PRO A 20 4.92 -18.07 24.28
N ALA A 21 3.62 -18.02 24.58
CA ALA A 21 2.62 -18.78 23.84
C ALA A 21 2.75 -18.43 22.34
N PRO A 22 2.65 -19.40 21.41
CA PRO A 22 2.63 -19.09 19.99
C PRO A 22 1.46 -18.15 19.73
N ALA A 23 1.76 -16.91 19.36
CA ALA A 23 0.76 -16.04 18.79
C ALA A 23 0.45 -16.60 17.40
N ASP A 24 -0.74 -17.15 17.21
CA ASP A 24 -1.27 -17.46 15.89
C ASP A 24 -1.31 -16.16 15.07
N SER A 25 -0.26 -15.92 14.28
CA SER A 25 -0.15 -14.71 13.47
C SER A 25 -1.10 -14.80 12.29
N VAL A 26 -2.17 -14.01 12.28
CA VAL A 26 -3.05 -13.88 11.12
C VAL A 26 -2.39 -12.93 10.11
N SER A 27 -1.96 -13.46 8.97
CA SER A 27 -1.47 -12.63 7.86
C SER A 27 -2.64 -11.98 7.14
N MET A 28 -2.60 -10.65 7.04
CA MET A 28 -3.56 -9.89 6.22
C MET A 28 -3.15 -9.81 4.74
N MET A 29 -2.05 -10.47 4.33
CA MET A 29 -1.65 -10.52 2.93
C MET A 29 -2.46 -11.55 2.17
N ALA A 30 -3.01 -11.17 1.03
CA ALA A 30 -3.71 -12.13 0.19
C ALA A 30 -2.71 -13.06 -0.51
N ALA A 31 -3.00 -14.36 -0.54
CA ALA A 31 -2.23 -15.36 -1.25
C ALA A 31 -2.49 -15.33 -2.77
N THR A 32 -2.31 -14.16 -3.39
CA THR A 32 -2.50 -13.94 -4.84
C THR A 32 -1.30 -13.20 -5.44
N PRO A 33 -1.09 -13.27 -6.76
CA PRO A 33 -0.03 -12.52 -7.42
C PRO A 33 -0.07 -11.02 -7.10
N GLN A 34 1.09 -10.37 -7.20
CA GLN A 34 1.16 -8.92 -7.10
C GLN A 34 0.33 -8.29 -8.21
N TRP A 35 -0.29 -7.16 -7.88
CA TRP A 35 -1.03 -6.36 -8.85
C TRP A 35 -0.13 -5.25 -9.35
N THR A 36 -0.08 -5.08 -10.66
CA THR A 36 0.67 -4.00 -11.30
C THR A 36 -0.29 -2.91 -11.76
N ILE A 37 -0.03 -1.68 -11.34
CA ILE A 37 -0.66 -0.49 -11.91
C ILE A 37 0.17 -0.06 -13.11
N GLN A 38 -0.42 -0.19 -14.28
CA GLN A 38 0.25 0.01 -15.55
C GLN A 38 -0.10 1.36 -16.18
N SER A 39 0.91 2.01 -16.76
CA SER A 39 0.77 3.21 -17.59
C SER A 39 0.01 4.34 -16.89
N LEU A 40 0.22 4.52 -15.58
CA LEU A 40 -0.52 5.51 -14.81
C LEU A 40 -0.13 6.93 -15.21
N SER A 41 -1.13 7.79 -15.42
CA SER A 41 -0.97 9.22 -15.66
C SER A 41 -2.06 10.01 -14.96
N ARG A 42 -1.75 11.26 -14.57
CA ARG A 42 -2.73 12.23 -14.05
C ARG A 42 -2.65 13.51 -14.85
N SER A 43 -3.78 13.93 -15.41
CA SER A 43 -3.91 15.21 -16.09
C SER A 43 -4.98 16.05 -15.41
N CYS A 44 -4.63 17.26 -14.98
CA CYS A 44 -5.57 18.21 -14.41
C CYS A 44 -5.88 19.32 -15.42
N ASP A 45 -7.10 19.85 -15.36
CA ASP A 45 -7.47 21.04 -16.12
C ASP A 45 -6.69 22.27 -15.62
N LYS A 46 -6.65 23.34 -16.43
CA LYS A 46 -5.88 24.55 -16.12
C LYS A 46 -6.35 25.24 -14.84
N ALA A 47 -7.63 25.10 -14.50
CA ALA A 47 -8.22 25.67 -13.30
C ALA A 47 -8.02 24.79 -12.05
N ASP A 48 -7.40 23.61 -12.19
CA ASP A 48 -7.25 22.60 -11.15
C ASP A 48 -8.58 22.30 -10.44
N THR A 49 -9.66 22.19 -11.22
CA THR A 49 -10.99 21.82 -10.75
C THR A 49 -11.31 20.35 -10.98
N THR A 50 -10.61 19.74 -11.94
CA THR A 50 -10.80 18.34 -12.34
C THR A 50 -9.46 17.72 -12.71
N CYS A 51 -9.11 16.61 -12.06
CA CYS A 51 -7.98 15.77 -12.42
C CYS A 51 -8.46 14.39 -12.88
N THR A 52 -8.05 13.99 -14.08
CA THR A 52 -8.31 12.67 -14.64
C THR A 52 -7.08 11.79 -14.50
N TRP A 53 -7.26 10.66 -13.84
CA TRP A 53 -6.29 9.58 -13.70
C TRP A 53 -6.62 8.48 -14.71
N ASN A 54 -5.63 8.07 -15.50
CA ASN A 54 -5.75 6.95 -16.43
C ASN A 54 -4.69 5.91 -16.08
N PHE A 55 -5.10 4.66 -15.93
CA PHE A 55 -4.20 3.53 -15.64
C PHE A 55 -4.88 2.21 -15.99
N LYS A 56 -4.12 1.11 -15.96
CA LYS A 56 -4.68 -0.25 -16.01
C LYS A 56 -4.29 -1.03 -14.77
N ILE A 57 -5.18 -1.90 -14.32
CA ILE A 57 -4.97 -2.78 -13.16
C ILE A 57 -4.74 -4.19 -13.70
N ASN A 58 -3.51 -4.70 -13.56
CA ASN A 58 -3.17 -6.07 -13.90
C ASN A 58 -2.99 -6.89 -12.62
N THR A 59 -3.82 -7.91 -12.41
CA THR A 59 -3.78 -8.76 -11.20
C THR A 59 -2.84 -9.96 -11.34
N GLY A 60 -1.91 -9.93 -12.30
CA GLY A 60 -1.02 -11.05 -12.64
C GLY A 60 -1.72 -12.23 -13.33
N SER A 61 -3.01 -12.07 -13.67
CA SER A 61 -3.82 -13.07 -14.35
C SER A 61 -4.84 -12.36 -15.25
N GLY A 62 -5.01 -12.88 -16.47
CA GLY A 62 -5.95 -12.32 -17.44
C GLY A 62 -5.55 -10.95 -18.00
N ALA A 63 -6.51 -10.28 -18.63
CA ALA A 63 -6.33 -8.97 -19.23
C ALA A 63 -6.38 -7.85 -18.16
N ALA A 64 -5.53 -6.84 -18.33
CA ALA A 64 -5.52 -5.68 -17.43
C ALA A 64 -6.79 -4.83 -17.59
N THR A 65 -7.42 -4.46 -16.47
CA THR A 65 -8.64 -3.65 -16.45
C THR A 65 -8.27 -2.18 -16.59
N ALA A 66 -8.70 -1.54 -17.68
CA ALA A 66 -8.53 -0.10 -17.85
C ALA A 66 -9.42 0.69 -16.87
N CYS A 67 -8.86 1.76 -16.31
CA CYS A 67 -9.52 2.62 -15.35
C CYS A 67 -9.33 4.09 -15.71
N LYS A 68 -10.44 4.80 -15.84
CA LYS A 68 -10.49 6.26 -15.94
C LYS A 68 -11.16 6.79 -14.68
N TYR A 69 -10.36 7.38 -13.80
CA TYR A 69 -10.79 7.86 -12.50
C TYR A 69 -10.71 9.38 -12.44
N VAL A 70 -11.84 10.05 -12.17
CA VAL A 70 -11.93 11.51 -12.20
C VAL A 70 -12.11 12.03 -10.77
N VAL A 71 -11.21 12.91 -10.35
CA VAL A 71 -11.27 13.64 -9.09
C VAL A 71 -11.65 15.08 -9.39
N LYS A 72 -12.62 15.61 -8.64
CA LYS A 72 -13.03 17.02 -8.71
C LYS A 72 -12.77 17.67 -7.36
N GLY A 73 -12.38 18.93 -7.37
CA GLY A 73 -12.05 19.68 -6.15
C GLY A 73 -11.59 21.08 -6.46
N LYS A 74 -11.14 21.83 -5.45
CA LYS A 74 -10.50 23.16 -5.62
C LYS A 74 -9.43 23.35 -4.52
N PRO A 75 -8.17 22.95 -4.75
CA PRO A 75 -7.61 22.30 -5.95
C PRO A 75 -7.95 20.80 -6.05
N ALA A 76 -8.25 20.31 -7.25
CA ALA A 76 -8.52 18.89 -7.52
C ALA A 76 -7.26 18.01 -7.41
N SER A 77 -6.09 18.56 -7.71
CA SER A 77 -4.79 17.89 -7.59
C SER A 77 -4.46 17.46 -6.15
N LYS A 78 -5.12 18.06 -5.16
CA LYS A 78 -4.94 17.80 -3.72
C LYS A 78 -6.24 17.36 -3.03
N ALA A 79 -7.26 17.00 -3.81
CA ALA A 79 -8.54 16.59 -3.29
C ALA A 79 -8.59 15.07 -3.06
N ASN A 80 -9.42 14.68 -2.10
CA ASN A 80 -9.84 13.29 -1.98
C ASN A 80 -10.88 12.99 -3.05
N GLY A 81 -10.95 11.73 -3.48
CA GLY A 81 -11.91 11.35 -4.52
C GLY A 81 -12.49 9.96 -4.32
N GLY A 82 -13.44 9.65 -5.20
CA GLY A 82 -14.18 8.41 -5.21
C GLY A 82 -15.38 8.41 -4.25
N PRO A 83 -16.06 7.26 -4.13
CA PRO A 83 -15.77 5.99 -4.82
C PRO A 83 -16.08 6.05 -6.32
N ALA A 84 -15.22 5.44 -7.13
CA ALA A 84 -15.42 5.25 -8.56
C ALA A 84 -15.25 3.79 -8.95
N LYS A 85 -15.99 3.33 -9.97
CA LYS A 85 -15.93 1.94 -10.44
C LYS A 85 -15.04 1.84 -11.68
N CYS A 86 -14.16 0.84 -11.68
CA CYS A 86 -13.32 0.46 -12.82
C CYS A 86 -13.39 -1.05 -13.02
N GLY A 87 -14.33 -1.49 -13.85
CA GLY A 87 -14.67 -2.91 -13.96
C GLY A 87 -15.12 -3.47 -12.61
N THR A 88 -14.45 -4.52 -12.14
CA THR A 88 -14.70 -5.16 -10.83
C THR A 88 -14.02 -4.45 -9.65
N PHE A 89 -13.28 -3.38 -9.90
CA PHE A 89 -12.57 -2.62 -8.88
C PHE A 89 -13.35 -1.37 -8.44
N THR A 90 -13.19 -1.01 -7.17
CA THR A 90 -13.65 0.25 -6.59
C THR A 90 -12.43 1.07 -6.18
N ILE A 91 -12.37 2.31 -6.64
CA ILE A 91 -11.24 3.22 -6.46
C ILE A 91 -11.68 4.39 -5.59
N THR A 92 -10.92 4.67 -4.53
CA THR A 92 -10.94 5.95 -3.82
C THR A 92 -9.53 6.52 -3.77
N SER A 93 -9.39 7.80 -3.41
CA SER A 93 -8.07 8.40 -3.25
C SER A 93 -8.02 9.40 -2.11
N GLY A 94 -6.86 9.47 -1.45
CA GLY A 94 -6.54 10.48 -0.45
C GLY A 94 -5.25 11.22 -0.80
N TRP A 95 -5.25 12.54 -0.66
CA TRP A 95 -4.02 13.34 -0.79
C TRP A 95 -3.46 13.69 0.59
N SER A 96 -2.13 13.65 0.72
CA SER A 96 -1.42 14.12 1.93
C SER A 96 -0.25 15.01 1.55
N GLY A 97 -0.15 16.15 2.24
CA GLY A 97 0.99 17.07 2.22
C GLY A 97 1.79 17.07 3.52
N GLN A 98 1.62 16.06 4.38
CA GLN A 98 2.13 16.07 5.75
C GLN A 98 3.66 16.18 5.87
N PHE A 99 4.39 15.83 4.81
CA PHE A 99 5.87 15.85 4.79
C PHE A 99 6.47 17.16 4.28
N GLY A 100 5.67 18.23 4.19
CA GLY A 100 6.11 19.57 3.82
C GLY A 100 5.89 19.92 2.34
N ALA A 101 6.32 21.13 1.99
CA ALA A 101 6.18 21.65 0.63
C ALA A 101 6.83 20.73 -0.41
N ASP A 102 6.15 20.52 -1.53
CA ASP A 102 6.59 19.65 -2.64
C ASP A 102 6.81 18.17 -2.30
N LYS A 103 6.34 17.72 -1.12
CA LYS A 103 6.30 16.30 -0.71
C LYS A 103 4.88 15.75 -0.70
N GLY A 104 3.96 16.43 -1.39
CA GLY A 104 2.59 15.99 -1.58
C GLY A 104 2.52 14.69 -2.37
N PHE A 105 1.60 13.81 -1.98
CA PHE A 105 1.34 12.56 -2.68
C PHE A 105 -0.14 12.19 -2.58
N THR A 106 -0.59 11.42 -3.57
CA THR A 106 -1.92 10.80 -3.57
C THR A 106 -1.77 9.30 -3.42
N THR A 107 -2.48 8.72 -2.45
CA THR A 107 -2.65 7.27 -2.33
C THR A 107 -4.01 6.89 -2.91
N LEU A 108 -4.02 5.92 -3.80
CA LEU A 108 -5.22 5.27 -4.31
C LEU A 108 -5.52 4.06 -3.43
N SER A 109 -6.79 3.85 -3.10
CA SER A 109 -7.27 2.58 -2.55
C SER A 109 -7.96 1.82 -3.67
N VAL A 110 -7.38 0.71 -4.10
CA VAL A 110 -7.92 -0.12 -5.20
C VAL A 110 -8.47 -1.41 -4.60
N VAL A 111 -9.79 -1.50 -4.47
CA VAL A 111 -10.49 -2.63 -3.87
C VAL A 111 -11.08 -3.51 -4.96
N SER A 112 -10.79 -4.81 -4.97
CA SER A 112 -11.45 -5.78 -5.84
C SER A 112 -12.74 -6.31 -5.24
N SER A 113 -13.61 -6.87 -6.08
CA SER A 113 -14.79 -7.63 -5.66
C SER A 113 -14.46 -8.88 -4.83
N LYS A 114 -13.21 -9.35 -4.83
CA LYS A 114 -12.74 -10.51 -4.06
C LYS A 114 -12.28 -10.14 -2.64
N LYS A 115 -12.68 -8.97 -2.13
CA LYS A 115 -12.23 -8.42 -0.83
C LYS A 115 -10.70 -8.34 -0.74
N GLN A 116 -10.06 -7.81 -1.77
CA GLN A 116 -8.61 -7.56 -1.77
C GLN A 116 -8.33 -6.09 -2.04
N ILE A 117 -7.24 -5.56 -1.49
CA ILE A 117 -6.88 -4.14 -1.61
C ILE A 117 -5.39 -3.93 -1.83
N ILE A 118 -5.04 -2.96 -2.68
CA ILE A 118 -3.69 -2.38 -2.77
C ILE A 118 -3.77 -0.87 -2.53
N TYR A 119 -2.64 -0.29 -2.10
CA TYR A 119 -2.51 1.16 -1.84
C TYR A 119 -1.43 1.84 -2.70
N PRO A 120 -1.61 1.95 -4.04
CA PRO A 120 -0.66 2.65 -4.89
C PRO A 120 -0.50 4.10 -4.49
N SER A 121 0.73 4.57 -4.35
CA SER A 121 1.02 5.94 -3.90
C SER A 121 1.94 6.64 -4.88
N TYR A 122 1.55 7.86 -5.27
CA TYR A 122 2.26 8.65 -6.24
C TYR A 122 2.46 10.07 -5.74
N THR A 123 3.70 10.53 -5.77
CA THR A 123 4.04 11.93 -5.46
C THR A 123 3.51 12.87 -6.53
N ASP A 124 3.20 14.10 -6.15
CA ASP A 124 2.77 15.13 -7.10
C ASP A 124 3.78 15.34 -8.24
N LYS A 125 5.07 15.14 -7.96
CA LYS A 125 6.15 15.20 -8.96
C LYS A 125 6.09 14.06 -9.98
N GLN A 126 5.78 12.84 -9.55
CA GLN A 126 5.68 11.68 -10.46
C GLN A 126 4.54 11.83 -11.46
N VAL A 127 3.43 12.43 -11.03
CA VAL A 127 2.20 12.52 -11.83
C VAL A 127 1.95 13.89 -12.42
N ALA A 128 2.93 14.80 -12.34
CA ALA A 128 2.83 16.13 -12.91
C ALA A 128 2.77 16.11 -14.44
N GLY A 129 1.95 16.99 -15.01
CA GLY A 129 1.94 17.26 -16.45
C GLY A 129 1.45 16.13 -17.34
N GLY A 130 0.59 15.22 -16.83
CA GLY A 130 0.01 14.15 -17.66
C GLY A 130 0.98 13.05 -18.06
N LYS A 131 2.21 13.06 -17.53
CA LYS A 131 3.22 12.07 -17.89
C LYS A 131 2.83 10.68 -17.36
N VAL A 132 3.15 9.67 -18.16
CA VAL A 132 3.05 8.28 -17.73
C VAL A 132 4.17 8.00 -16.73
N VAL A 133 3.81 7.61 -15.52
CA VAL A 133 4.73 7.18 -14.47
C VAL A 133 5.49 5.96 -14.96
N LYS A 134 6.82 5.98 -14.81
CA LYS A 134 7.70 4.84 -15.08
C LYS A 134 8.68 4.63 -13.93
N PRO A 135 9.04 3.37 -13.61
CA PRO A 135 8.42 2.15 -14.13
C PRO A 135 6.97 1.99 -13.63
N ASP A 136 6.23 1.07 -14.24
CA ASP A 136 4.97 0.59 -13.68
C ASP A 136 5.23 0.03 -12.27
N GLN A 137 4.27 0.18 -11.36
CA GLN A 137 4.46 -0.15 -9.94
C GLN A 137 3.61 -1.37 -9.57
N SER A 138 4.24 -2.31 -8.87
CA SER A 138 3.60 -3.55 -8.41
C SER A 138 3.41 -3.54 -6.90
N TYR A 139 2.29 -4.10 -6.45
CA TYR A 139 1.85 -4.09 -5.06
C TYR A 139 1.30 -5.45 -4.67
N SER A 140 1.68 -5.93 -3.49
CA SER A 140 1.08 -7.15 -2.92
C SER A 140 -0.29 -6.81 -2.33
N PRO A 141 -1.38 -7.45 -2.78
CA PRO A 141 -2.71 -7.20 -2.23
C PRO A 141 -2.83 -7.71 -0.80
N ALA A 142 -3.50 -6.93 0.05
CA ALA A 142 -4.00 -7.38 1.33
C ALA A 142 -5.42 -7.96 1.18
N ALA A 143 -5.78 -8.91 2.04
CA ALA A 143 -7.14 -9.38 2.21
C ALA A 143 -7.91 -8.42 3.13
N LEU A 144 -9.15 -8.12 2.77
CA LEU A 144 -10.10 -7.42 3.61
C LEU A 144 -10.95 -8.47 4.36
N PRO A 145 -11.33 -8.20 5.62
CA PRO A 145 -12.22 -9.08 6.40
C PRO A 145 -13.56 -9.41 5.71
#